data_AF-A0A139XBH4-F1
#
_entry.id   AF-A0A139XBH4-F1
#
_cell.length_a   1.000
_cell.length_b   1.000
_cell.length_c   1.000
_cell.angle_alpha   90.00
_cell.angle_beta   90.00
_cell.angle_gamma   90.00
#
_symmetry.space_group_name_H-M   'P 1'
#
loop_
_entity.id
_entity.type
_entity.pdbx_description
1 polymer ?
#
loop_
_entity_poly.entity_id
_entity_poly.type
_entity_poly.pdbx_seq_one_letter_code
_entity_poly.pdbx_strand_id
1 'polypeptide(L)'
;MRRWIVFRAEKRQPGWQERKYAHTGSLTKNLAEHYDCSDKPLPEPGYRPPEFIRVEQFVDPQYPQGKTHYRHSDWEVTKVETYTPDVPMGEFDIIVICHCKYSPINAPLKPMPERQVSLDSFGGDEQAYKQWVEQNRVTAEVKQSA
;
A
#
# COMPACT_ATOMS: atom_id res chain seq x y z
N MET A 1 -10.96 11.86 6.97
CA MET A 1 -11.97 11.34 6.01
C MET A 1 -11.58 9.91 5.63
N ARG A 2 -12.52 8.96 5.69
CA ARG A 2 -12.31 7.54 5.35
C ARG A 2 -12.65 7.32 3.89
N ARG A 3 -11.69 6.81 3.11
CA ARG A 3 -11.77 6.77 1.66
C ARG A 3 -11.47 5.36 1.18
N TRP A 4 -12.28 4.85 0.27
CA TRP A 4 -11.99 3.58 -0.39
C TRP A 4 -11.55 3.84 -1.83
N ILE A 5 -10.29 3.58 -2.12
CA ILE A 5 -9.67 3.86 -3.42
C ILE A 5 -9.47 2.53 -4.15
N VAL A 6 -10.12 2.36 -5.29
CA VAL A 6 -10.06 1.16 -6.13
C VAL A 6 -9.32 1.48 -7.42
N PHE A 7 -8.16 0.86 -7.63
CA PHE A 7 -7.44 0.91 -8.89
C PHE A 7 -7.95 -0.19 -9.82
N ARG A 8 -8.36 0.17 -11.03
CA ARG A 8 -9.02 -0.76 -11.97
C ARG A 8 -8.39 -0.62 -13.34
N ALA A 9 -8.05 -1.75 -13.96
CA ALA A 9 -7.62 -1.75 -15.34
C ALA A 9 -8.78 -1.35 -16.27
N GLU A 10 -8.49 -0.48 -17.23
CA GLU A 10 -9.41 -0.17 -18.32
C GLU A 10 -9.78 -1.44 -19.14
N LYS A 11 -10.75 -1.30 -20.05
CA LYS A 11 -11.13 -2.38 -20.96
C LYS A 11 -9.94 -2.76 -21.86
N ARG A 12 -9.81 -4.07 -22.15
CA ARG A 12 -8.80 -4.63 -23.09
C ARG A 12 -7.34 -4.37 -22.70
N GLN A 13 -7.07 -4.16 -21.42
CA GLN A 13 -5.71 -4.06 -20.90
C GLN A 13 -5.08 -5.46 -20.72
N PRO A 14 -3.74 -5.58 -20.77
CA PRO A 14 -3.06 -6.87 -20.66
C PRO A 14 -3.24 -7.53 -19.28
N GLY A 15 -2.93 -8.83 -19.22
CA GLY A 15 -2.92 -9.64 -17.99
C GLY A 15 -4.29 -9.93 -17.39
N TRP A 16 -5.40 -9.65 -18.10
CA TRP A 16 -6.75 -9.84 -17.54
C TRP A 16 -7.08 -11.31 -17.30
N GLN A 17 -6.53 -12.25 -18.10
CA GLN A 17 -6.77 -13.69 -17.95
C GLN A 17 -6.18 -14.27 -16.66
N GLU A 18 -5.09 -13.65 -16.18
CA GLU A 18 -4.36 -14.06 -14.99
C GLU A 18 -4.81 -13.27 -13.75
N ARG A 19 -5.47 -12.13 -13.94
CA ARG A 19 -5.98 -11.30 -12.85
C ARG A 19 -7.25 -11.88 -12.26
N LYS A 20 -7.09 -12.63 -11.17
CA LYS A 20 -8.17 -13.33 -10.47
C LYS A 20 -8.25 -12.92 -9.00
N TYR A 21 -9.45 -12.93 -8.43
CA TYR A 21 -9.62 -12.85 -6.99
C TYR A 21 -9.05 -14.10 -6.32
N ALA A 22 -8.30 -13.92 -5.23
CA ALA A 22 -7.67 -15.02 -4.52
C ALA A 22 -8.67 -16.05 -3.96
N HIS A 23 -9.85 -15.61 -3.52
CA HIS A 23 -10.83 -16.45 -2.83
C HIS A 23 -11.75 -17.23 -3.79
N THR A 24 -12.11 -16.69 -4.95
CA THR A 24 -13.01 -17.35 -5.91
C THR A 24 -12.32 -17.81 -7.20
N GLY A 25 -11.12 -17.31 -7.50
CA GLY A 25 -10.50 -17.51 -8.82
C GLY A 25 -11.21 -16.79 -9.97
N SER A 26 -12.24 -15.98 -9.67
CA SER A 26 -12.98 -15.23 -10.68
C SER A 26 -12.15 -14.07 -11.25
N LEU A 27 -12.30 -13.82 -12.54
CA LEU A 27 -11.60 -12.74 -13.23
C LEU A 27 -12.01 -11.37 -12.68
N THR A 28 -11.03 -10.49 -12.54
CA THR A 28 -11.27 -9.13 -12.07
C THR A 28 -10.53 -8.08 -12.89
N LYS A 29 -11.08 -6.87 -12.87
CA LYS A 29 -10.41 -5.67 -13.37
C LYS A 29 -9.69 -4.92 -12.26
N ASN A 30 -9.93 -5.25 -11.00
CA ASN A 30 -9.31 -4.58 -9.87
C ASN A 30 -7.82 -4.94 -9.80
N LEU A 31 -6.98 -3.92 -9.75
CA LEU A 31 -5.53 -4.00 -9.62
C LEU A 31 -5.10 -3.95 -8.16
N ALA A 32 -5.67 -3.01 -7.41
CA ALA A 32 -5.41 -2.82 -5.99
C ALA A 32 -6.59 -2.09 -5.34
N GLU A 33 -6.75 -2.28 -4.03
CA GLU A 33 -7.74 -1.62 -3.20
C GLU A 33 -7.05 -1.04 -1.97
N HIS A 34 -7.19 0.26 -1.76
CA HIS A 34 -6.61 0.96 -0.61
C HIS A 34 -7.72 1.55 0.24
N TYR A 35 -7.66 1.26 1.53
CA TYR A 35 -8.46 1.94 2.55
C TYR A 35 -7.61 3.06 3.13
N ASP A 36 -8.02 4.31 2.85
CA ASP A 36 -7.21 5.49 3.14
C ASP A 36 -7.94 6.42 4.12
N CYS A 37 -7.36 6.55 5.31
CA CYS A 37 -7.79 7.46 6.36
C CYS A 37 -6.84 8.65 6.55
N SER A 38 -5.82 8.79 5.68
CA SER A 38 -4.87 9.91 5.75
C SER A 38 -5.48 11.21 5.24
N ASP A 39 -4.74 12.31 5.34
CA ASP A 39 -5.08 13.60 4.74
C ASP A 39 -4.37 13.84 3.40
N LYS A 40 -3.81 12.79 2.79
CA LYS A 40 -3.13 12.89 1.49
C LYS A 40 -4.13 13.23 0.38
N PRO A 41 -3.73 13.93 -0.69
CA PRO A 41 -4.61 14.16 -1.82
C PRO A 41 -5.06 12.84 -2.47
N LEU A 42 -6.22 12.87 -3.12
CA LEU A 42 -6.69 11.73 -3.93
C LEU A 42 -5.77 11.53 -5.13
N PRO A 43 -5.66 10.29 -5.66
CA PRO A 43 -4.97 10.07 -6.92
C PRO A 43 -5.58 10.90 -8.05
N GLU A 44 -4.71 11.39 -8.93
CA GLU A 44 -5.07 12.13 -10.15
C GLU A 44 -4.54 11.39 -11.38
N PRO A 45 -5.01 11.73 -12.60
CA PRO A 45 -4.39 11.22 -13.83
C PRO A 45 -2.86 11.43 -13.85
N GLY A 46 -2.13 10.39 -14.26
CA GLY A 46 -0.66 10.30 -14.18
C GLY A 46 -0.15 9.61 -12.91
N TYR A 47 -0.98 9.46 -11.87
CA TYR A 47 -0.59 8.73 -10.66
C TYR A 47 -0.32 7.25 -10.96
N ARG A 48 0.67 6.67 -10.27
CA ARG A 48 1.04 5.25 -10.36
C ARG A 48 1.04 4.62 -8.98
N PRO A 49 0.09 3.71 -8.66
CA PRO A 49 0.03 3.09 -7.36
C PRO A 49 1.33 2.32 -7.06
N PRO A 50 1.77 2.25 -5.80
CA PRO A 50 2.91 1.43 -5.44
C PRO A 50 2.58 -0.06 -5.60
N GLU A 51 3.52 -0.82 -6.12
CA GLU A 51 3.50 -2.28 -6.14
C GLU A 51 4.46 -2.81 -5.07
N PHE A 52 3.98 -3.74 -4.24
CA PHE A 52 4.75 -4.32 -3.13
C PHE A 52 5.26 -5.72 -3.49
N ILE A 53 6.58 -5.87 -3.48
CA ILE A 53 7.30 -7.04 -3.99
C ILE A 53 8.06 -7.71 -2.84
N ARG A 54 8.04 -9.05 -2.85
CA ARG A 54 8.88 -9.87 -1.98
C ARG A 54 10.14 -10.23 -2.74
N VAL A 55 11.29 -9.89 -2.18
CA VAL A 55 12.62 -10.28 -2.66
C VAL A 55 13.15 -11.29 -1.67
N GLU A 56 13.32 -12.54 -2.12
CA GLU A 56 13.61 -13.68 -1.24
C GLU A 56 14.84 -13.48 -0.35
N GLN A 57 15.85 -12.76 -0.85
CA GLN A 57 17.11 -12.49 -0.14
C GLN A 57 16.93 -11.59 1.10
N PHE A 58 15.83 -10.85 1.20
CA PHE A 58 15.57 -9.88 2.28
C PHE A 58 14.37 -10.28 3.14
N VAL A 59 13.87 -11.51 3.01
CA VAL A 59 12.74 -11.99 3.79
C VAL A 59 13.15 -12.17 5.24
N ASP A 60 12.41 -11.54 6.15
CA ASP A 60 12.50 -11.80 7.57
C ASP A 60 11.91 -13.19 7.88
N PRO A 61 12.68 -14.11 8.50
CA PRO A 61 12.16 -15.42 8.90
C PRO A 61 10.92 -15.36 9.81
N GLN A 62 10.76 -14.29 10.59
CA GLN A 62 9.57 -14.08 11.44
C GLN A 62 8.33 -13.73 10.61
N TYR A 63 8.52 -13.12 9.44
CA TYR A 63 7.45 -12.68 8.53
C TYR A 63 7.70 -13.20 7.12
N PRO A 64 7.61 -14.53 6.89
CA PRO A 64 8.03 -15.15 5.63
C PRO A 64 7.21 -14.70 4.41
N GLN A 65 6.00 -14.18 4.63
CA GLN A 65 5.12 -13.66 3.58
C GLN A 65 5.20 -12.12 3.44
N GLY A 66 6.07 -11.47 4.20
CA GLY A 66 6.26 -10.04 4.19
C GLY A 66 6.72 -9.51 2.83
N LYS A 67 6.21 -8.36 2.44
CA LYS A 67 6.73 -7.61 1.30
C LYS A 67 7.94 -6.81 1.76
N THR A 68 9.03 -6.94 1.03
CA THR A 68 10.35 -6.39 1.42
C THR A 68 10.67 -5.10 0.69
N HIS A 69 10.06 -4.89 -0.48
CA HIS A 69 10.38 -3.82 -1.40
C HIS A 69 9.11 -3.26 -2.03
N TYR A 70 9.21 -2.05 -2.57
CA TYR A 70 8.15 -1.45 -3.36
C TYR A 70 8.73 -0.74 -4.59
N ARG A 71 7.90 -0.54 -5.61
CA ARG A 71 8.20 0.29 -6.78
C ARG A 71 6.94 0.97 -7.27
N HIS A 72 7.07 1.95 -8.16
CA HIS A 72 5.91 2.46 -8.88
C HIS A 72 5.42 1.40 -9.86
N SER A 73 4.09 1.24 -9.93
CA SER A 73 3.46 0.29 -10.83
C SER A 73 3.60 0.68 -12.31
N ASP A 74 3.57 -0.34 -13.16
CA ASP A 74 3.41 -0.22 -14.61
C ASP A 74 2.01 0.28 -15.01
N TRP A 75 1.09 0.37 -14.05
CA TRP A 75 -0.25 0.93 -14.24
C TRP A 75 -0.27 2.43 -13.93
N GLU A 76 -0.80 3.21 -14.86
CA GLU A 76 -0.95 4.66 -14.74
C GLU A 76 -2.42 5.02 -14.73
N VAL A 77 -2.83 5.84 -13.76
CA VAL A 77 -4.19 6.37 -13.67
C VAL A 77 -4.45 7.29 -14.85
N THR A 78 -5.52 7.05 -15.60
CA THR A 78 -5.93 7.86 -16.75
C THR A 78 -7.21 8.65 -16.46
N LYS A 79 -8.04 8.15 -15.53
CA LYS A 79 -9.31 8.76 -15.16
C LYS A 79 -9.67 8.41 -13.73
N VAL A 80 -10.27 9.37 -13.02
CA VAL A 80 -10.71 9.23 -11.63
C VAL A 80 -12.21 9.52 -11.57
N GLU A 81 -12.96 8.64 -10.93
CA GLU A 81 -14.38 8.83 -10.61
C GLU A 81 -14.53 8.85 -9.09
N THR A 82 -15.35 9.75 -8.59
CA THR A 82 -15.54 9.96 -7.16
C THR A 82 -17.02 9.86 -6.83
N TYR A 83 -17.34 9.09 -5.80
CA TYR A 83 -18.69 8.86 -5.31
C TYR A 83 -18.72 9.23 -3.83
N THR A 84 -19.42 10.32 -3.52
CA THR A 84 -19.67 10.77 -2.15
C THR A 84 -21.13 10.47 -1.84
N PRO A 85 -21.44 9.75 -0.75
CA PRO A 85 -22.81 9.52 -0.36
C PRO A 85 -23.46 10.83 0.11
N ASP A 86 -24.72 11.06 -0.27
CA ASP A 86 -25.47 12.26 0.13
C ASP A 86 -25.74 12.32 1.64
N VAL A 87 -25.74 11.16 2.31
CA VAL A 87 -25.94 11.03 3.75
C VAL A 87 -24.79 10.20 4.34
N PRO A 88 -24.13 10.65 5.43
CA PRO A 88 -23.00 9.94 6.03
C PRO A 88 -23.47 8.73 6.85
N MET A 89 -23.91 7.68 6.15
CA MET A 89 -24.40 6.43 6.74
C MET A 89 -23.47 5.24 6.49
N GLY A 90 -22.38 5.43 5.73
CA GLY A 90 -21.46 4.37 5.32
C GLY A 90 -20.18 4.28 6.15
N GLU A 91 -19.45 3.19 5.93
CA GLU A 91 -18.09 2.98 6.44
C GLU A 91 -17.09 3.98 5.81
N PHE A 92 -17.32 4.37 4.56
CA PHE A 92 -16.49 5.31 3.82
C PHE A 92 -17.25 6.61 3.57
N ASP A 93 -16.54 7.71 3.74
CA ASP A 93 -17.03 9.05 3.42
C ASP A 93 -16.98 9.30 1.91
N ILE A 94 -16.16 8.54 1.17
CA ILE A 94 -15.99 8.65 -0.28
C ILE A 94 -15.45 7.35 -0.89
N ILE A 95 -15.91 7.01 -2.09
CA ILE A 95 -15.37 5.93 -2.90
C ILE A 95 -14.73 6.54 -4.14
N VAL A 96 -13.52 6.12 -4.46
CA VAL A 96 -12.73 6.65 -5.57
C VAL A 96 -12.34 5.51 -6.50
N ILE A 97 -12.76 5.58 -7.76
CA ILE A 97 -12.42 4.62 -8.79
C ILE A 97 -11.37 5.22 -9.71
N CYS A 98 -10.16 4.69 -9.65
CA CYS A 98 -9.05 5.06 -10.53
C CYS A 98 -8.98 4.08 -11.70
N HIS A 99 -9.38 4.52 -12.90
CA HIS A 99 -9.19 3.76 -14.13
C HIS A 99 -7.75 3.88 -14.58
N CYS A 100 -7.13 2.75 -14.89
CA CYS A 100 -5.71 2.63 -15.15
C CYS A 100 -5.43 1.98 -16.50
N LYS A 101 -4.44 2.53 -17.21
CA LYS A 101 -3.88 1.97 -18.43
C LYS A 101 -2.52 1.34 -18.13
N TYR A 102 -2.21 0.23 -18.80
CA TYR A 102 -0.87 -0.34 -18.74
C TYR A 102 0.11 0.55 -19.54
N SER A 103 1.11 1.08 -18.86
CA SER A 103 2.09 2.06 -19.35
C SER A 103 3.43 1.73 -18.67
N PRO A 104 4.11 0.65 -19.09
CA PRO A 104 5.21 0.08 -18.32
C PRO A 104 6.39 1.03 -18.19
N ILE A 105 7.05 1.00 -17.03
CA ILE A 105 8.19 1.84 -16.71
C ILE A 105 9.30 1.03 -16.05
N ASN A 106 10.55 1.47 -16.24
CA ASN A 106 11.66 0.92 -15.48
C ASN A 106 11.76 1.59 -14.11
N ALA A 107 10.76 1.36 -13.24
CA ALA A 107 10.74 1.90 -11.90
C ALA A 107 11.77 1.19 -11.00
N PRO A 108 12.64 1.93 -10.29
CA PRO A 108 13.61 1.31 -9.40
C PRO A 108 12.89 0.61 -8.24
N LEU A 109 13.39 -0.57 -7.88
CA LEU A 109 12.94 -1.28 -6.71
C LEU A 109 13.57 -0.65 -5.45
N LYS A 110 12.74 -0.25 -4.50
CA LYS A 110 13.16 0.40 -3.25
C LYS A 110 12.87 -0.51 -2.06
N PRO A 111 13.79 -0.65 -1.09
CA PRO A 111 13.49 -1.34 0.16
C PRO A 111 12.29 -0.70 0.87
N MET A 112 11.46 -1.52 1.53
CA MET A 112 10.42 -1.00 2.41
C MET A 112 11.05 -0.16 3.52
N PRO A 113 10.43 0.98 3.89
CA PRO A 113 10.94 1.78 5.01
C PRO A 113 10.88 0.97 6.30
N GLU A 114 11.81 1.25 7.21
CA GLU A 114 11.77 0.70 8.56
C GLU A 114 10.45 1.07 9.25
N ARG A 115 10.01 0.20 10.15
CA ARG A 115 8.77 0.41 10.90
C ARG A 115 8.90 1.68 11.74
N GLN A 116 8.08 2.66 11.43
CA GLN A 116 7.99 3.87 12.24
C GLN A 116 7.13 3.58 13.47
N VAL A 117 7.71 3.78 14.66
CA VAL A 117 7.04 3.56 15.94
C VAL A 117 6.96 4.90 16.67
N SER A 118 5.74 5.31 17.01
CA SER A 118 5.45 6.55 17.74
C SER A 118 4.87 6.23 19.12
N LEU A 119 4.75 7.25 19.97
CA LEU A 119 4.06 7.16 21.25
C LEU A 119 2.64 6.59 21.11
N ASP A 120 1.93 6.95 20.04
CA ASP A 120 0.58 6.46 19.75
C ASP A 120 0.54 4.94 19.54
N SER A 121 1.65 4.33 19.12
CA SER A 121 1.78 2.88 18.99
C SER A 121 1.68 2.16 20.34
N PHE A 122 1.85 2.90 21.45
CA PHE A 122 1.75 2.43 22.82
C PHE A 122 0.48 2.98 23.53
N GLY A 123 -0.49 3.50 22.78
CA GLY A 123 -1.71 4.05 23.35
C GLY A 123 -1.48 5.28 24.23
N GLY A 124 -0.38 6.02 24.02
CA GLY A 124 -0.01 7.17 24.84
C GLY A 124 0.88 6.84 26.05
N ASP A 125 1.25 5.57 26.27
CA ASP A 125 2.15 5.19 27.35
C ASP A 125 3.60 5.61 27.06
N GLU A 126 3.98 6.76 27.62
CA GLU A 126 5.33 7.30 27.47
C GLU A 126 6.42 6.41 28.06
N GLN A 127 6.14 5.68 29.14
CA GLN A 127 7.15 4.84 29.77
C GLN A 127 7.44 3.61 28.93
N ALA A 128 6.39 2.95 28.43
CA ALA A 128 6.53 1.83 27.50
C ALA A 128 7.25 2.24 26.21
N TYR A 129 6.92 3.40 25.65
CA TYR A 129 7.60 3.95 24.48
C TYR A 129 9.10 4.18 24.75
N LYS A 130 9.46 4.84 25.86
CA LYS A 130 10.86 5.13 26.23
C LYS A 130 11.66 3.84 26.44
N GLN A 131 11.07 2.83 27.11
CA GLN A 131 11.72 1.53 27.30
C GLN A 131 11.98 0.82 25.97
N TRP A 132 11.01 0.86 25.04
CA TRP A 132 11.17 0.29 23.70
C TRP A 132 12.28 1.00 22.91
N VAL A 133 12.32 2.34 22.94
CA VAL A 133 13.37 3.12 22.24
C VAL A 133 14.76 2.74 22.75
N GLU A 134 14.93 2.60 24.06
CA GLU A 134 16.22 2.25 24.65
C GLU A 134 16.66 0.83 24.28
N GLN A 135 15.76 -0.16 24.34
CA GLN A 135 16.05 -1.54 23.94
C GLN A 135 16.40 -1.67 22.44
N ASN A 136 15.73 -0.88 21.59
CA ASN A 136 15.94 -0.96 20.14
C ASN A 136 17.15 -0.15 19.68
N ARG A 137 17.55 0.91 20.39
CA ARG A 137 18.84 1.61 20.17
C ARG A 137 20.01 0.66 20.35
N VAL A 138 20.03 -0.09 21.45
CA VAL A 138 21.08 -1.08 21.74
C VAL A 138 21.16 -2.16 20.65
N THR A 139 20.01 -2.57 20.12
CA THR A 139 19.94 -3.60 19.07
C THR A 139 20.47 -3.11 17.71
N ALA A 140 20.31 -1.81 17.40
CA ALA A 140 20.82 -1.20 16.17
C ALA A 140 22.37 -1.07 16.17
N GLU A 141 22.96 -0.72 17.31
CA GLU A 141 24.43 -0.59 17.46
C GLU A 141 25.15 -1.95 17.36
N VAL A 142 24.54 -3.03 17.86
CA VAL A 142 25.10 -4.39 17.74
C VAL A 142 25.06 -4.91 16.30
N LYS A 143 24.04 -4.55 15.51
CA LYS A 143 23.94 -4.95 14.09
C LYS A 143 24.87 -4.19 13.14
N GLN A 144 25.35 -3.00 13.51
CA GLN A 144 26.34 -2.25 12.72
C GLN A 144 27.79 -2.69 13.01
N SER A 145 27.99 -3.49 14.05
CA SER A 145 29.31 -3.93 14.54
C SER A 145 29.64 -5.38 14.18
N ALA A 146 28.79 -6.05 13.39
CA ALA A 146 28.88 -7.47 13.03
C ALA A 146 28.94 -7.67 11.51
#